data_AF-A0A2V8TIE2-F1
#
_entry.id   AF-A0A2V8TIE2-F1
#
_cell.length_a   1.000
_cell.length_b   1.000
_cell.length_c   1.000
_cell.angle_alpha   90.00
_cell.angle_beta   90.00
_cell.angle_gamma   90.00
#
_symmetry.space_group_name_H-M   'P 1'
#
loop_
_entity.id
_entity.type
_entity.pdbx_description
1 polymer ?
#
loop_
_entity_poly.entity_id
_entity_poly.type
_entity_poly.pdbx_seq_one_letter_code
_entity_poly.pdbx_strand_id
1 'polypeptide(L)'
;MKPTDTVIHSASPGEEPIRAELFGIERLEQHAESLAAAHRTTEKTLRGRNLISSVRENARVLLAAYRNIAATVLAKHEITPAAEWILDNFHVVDEQLRGIRDHLPGSYYRLLPKIAAGHLAGYPRVYGIAWAYVAHTDSRFELDTLQRFVRAYQRVQPLTIGELWAVAIHLRVALVENLRRLSQLIIRSRQERARADELADRLLGLGDRPVELPDEVLSGLGEAPLARAFAVQLVQRLRGQDPSIMPALAWLEKRLNLQGTSADEVVAQEHQAQAAANVTVRNIITSMRWMSTIDWSM
;
A
#
# COMPACT_ATOMS: atom_id res chain seq x y z
N MET A 1 24.35 23.66 10.17
CA MET A 1 23.60 22.39 10.19
C MET A 1 22.67 22.44 8.99
N LYS A 2 22.90 21.61 7.96
CA LYS A 2 22.18 21.72 6.68
C LYS A 2 20.72 21.27 6.86
N PRO A 3 19.72 21.98 6.30
CA PRO A 3 18.35 21.53 6.31
C PRO A 3 18.21 20.39 5.30
N THR A 4 17.66 19.26 5.76
CA THR A 4 17.34 18.11 4.92
C THR A 4 16.10 18.48 4.08
N ASP A 5 16.29 18.62 2.77
CA ASP A 5 15.21 18.77 1.79
C ASP A 5 14.26 17.57 1.88
N THR A 6 13.09 17.77 2.49
CA THR A 6 11.99 16.80 2.43
C THR A 6 11.18 17.09 1.16
N VAL A 7 11.63 16.50 0.05
CA VAL A 7 10.89 16.49 -1.22
C VAL A 7 9.57 15.76 -1.00
N ILE A 8 8.46 16.46 -1.27
CA ILE A 8 7.09 15.96 -1.23
C ILE A 8 6.91 15.03 -2.44
N HIS A 9 6.73 13.74 -2.18
CA HIS A 9 6.34 12.79 -3.21
C HIS A 9 4.86 12.44 -3.02
N SER A 10 4.03 12.78 -4.03
CA SER A 10 2.93 11.91 -4.43
C SER A 10 3.43 10.47 -4.43
N ALA A 11 2.60 9.51 -3.98
CA ALA A 11 2.99 8.12 -3.89
C ALA A 11 3.73 7.73 -5.18
N SER A 12 5.01 7.38 -5.08
CA SER A 12 5.76 6.91 -6.24
C SER A 12 5.00 5.71 -6.80
N PRO A 13 5.05 5.40 -8.11
CA PRO A 13 4.32 4.26 -8.69
C PRO A 13 4.57 2.90 -8.00
N GLY A 14 5.62 2.80 -7.17
CA GLY A 14 5.93 1.66 -6.29
C GLY A 14 5.29 1.67 -4.89
N GLU A 15 4.44 2.64 -4.57
CA GLU A 15 3.92 2.89 -3.21
C GLU A 15 2.39 2.82 -3.13
N GLU A 16 1.70 2.94 -4.27
CA GLU A 16 0.26 2.68 -4.33
C GLU A 16 -0.04 1.21 -4.04
N PRO A 17 -1.14 0.91 -3.30
CA PRO A 17 -1.60 -0.46 -3.11
C PRO A 17 -1.81 -1.20 -4.44
N ILE A 18 -1.54 -2.49 -4.45
CA ILE A 18 -1.90 -3.40 -5.54
C ILE A 18 -3.42 -3.58 -5.49
N ARG A 19 -4.13 -2.68 -6.17
CA ARG A 19 -5.58 -2.67 -6.28
C ARG A 19 -5.99 -2.14 -7.65
N ALA A 20 -6.98 -2.78 -8.25
CA ALA A 20 -7.62 -2.36 -9.48
C ALA A 20 -9.14 -2.57 -9.35
N GLU A 21 -9.87 -2.37 -10.44
CA GLU A 21 -11.30 -2.66 -10.49
C GLU A 21 -11.57 -4.12 -10.10
N LEU A 22 -12.53 -4.34 -9.21
CA LEU A 22 -12.86 -5.68 -8.74
C LEU A 22 -13.61 -6.46 -9.80
N PHE A 23 -13.16 -7.67 -10.07
CA PHE A 23 -13.74 -8.51 -11.10
C PHE A 23 -14.55 -9.66 -10.49
N GLY A 24 -15.75 -9.88 -11.03
CA GLY A 24 -16.46 -11.14 -10.87
C GLY A 24 -15.72 -12.28 -11.57
N ILE A 25 -16.13 -13.52 -11.31
CA ILE A 25 -15.38 -14.70 -11.73
C ILE A 25 -15.22 -14.81 -13.26
N GLU A 26 -16.25 -14.49 -14.04
CA GLU A 26 -16.19 -14.52 -15.51
C GLU A 26 -15.19 -13.48 -16.04
N ARG A 27 -15.20 -12.28 -15.45
CA ARG A 27 -14.29 -11.20 -15.84
C ARG A 27 -12.84 -11.48 -15.42
N LEU A 28 -12.65 -12.18 -14.29
CA LEU A 28 -11.34 -12.69 -13.88
C LEU A 28 -10.78 -13.69 -14.90
N GLU A 29 -11.59 -14.65 -15.37
CA GLU A 29 -11.16 -15.62 -16.39
C GLU A 29 -10.80 -14.94 -17.71
N GLN A 30 -11.62 -13.99 -18.19
CA GLN A 30 -11.33 -13.18 -19.38
C GLN A 30 -10.04 -12.37 -19.20
N HIS A 31 -9.84 -11.77 -18.02
CA HIS A 31 -8.62 -11.05 -17.71
C HIS A 31 -7.39 -11.97 -17.71
N ALA A 32 -7.52 -13.20 -17.20
CA ALA A 32 -6.44 -14.19 -17.22
C ALA A 32 -6.01 -14.56 -18.64
N GLU A 33 -6.96 -14.75 -19.55
CA GLU A 33 -6.69 -15.02 -20.97
C GLU A 33 -6.01 -13.83 -21.66
N SER A 34 -6.52 -12.61 -21.42
CA SER A 34 -5.91 -11.38 -21.92
C SER A 34 -4.48 -11.18 -21.39
N LEU A 35 -4.27 -11.43 -20.10
CA LEU A 35 -2.97 -11.36 -19.45
C LEU A 35 -1.99 -12.38 -20.06
N ALA A 36 -2.45 -13.60 -20.32
CA ALA A 36 -1.65 -14.64 -20.95
C ALA A 36 -1.20 -14.26 -22.38
N ALA A 37 -2.09 -13.64 -23.16
CA ALA A 37 -1.74 -13.14 -24.49
C ALA A 37 -0.73 -11.98 -24.42
N ALA A 38 -0.79 -11.15 -23.38
CA ALA A 38 0.12 -10.03 -23.18
C ALA A 38 1.50 -10.44 -22.63
N HIS A 39 1.57 -11.54 -21.86
CA HIS A 39 2.80 -12.04 -21.25
C HIS A 39 3.75 -12.68 -22.26
N ARG A 40 4.54 -11.83 -22.93
CA ARG A 40 5.72 -12.28 -23.69
C ARG A 40 6.82 -12.67 -22.71
N THR A 41 7.30 -13.91 -22.79
CA THR A 41 8.43 -14.39 -21.98
C THR A 41 9.74 -14.25 -22.73
N THR A 42 10.82 -13.97 -22.01
CA THR A 42 12.18 -14.01 -22.57
C THR A 42 12.77 -15.41 -22.45
N GLU A 43 13.32 -15.95 -23.54
CA GLU A 43 14.05 -17.23 -23.54
C GLU A 43 15.44 -17.10 -22.92
N LYS A 44 16.07 -15.92 -23.06
CA LYS A 44 17.35 -15.65 -22.40
C LYS A 44 17.12 -15.48 -20.91
N THR A 45 17.90 -16.20 -20.12
CA THR A 45 18.03 -16.01 -18.67
C THR A 45 18.62 -14.63 -18.39
N LEU A 46 17.81 -13.59 -18.54
CA LEU A 46 18.10 -12.30 -17.94
C LEU A 46 18.38 -12.59 -16.46
N ARG A 47 19.40 -11.93 -15.89
CA ARG A 47 19.49 -11.78 -14.43
C ARG A 47 18.25 -10.99 -14.03
N GLY A 48 17.13 -11.71 -13.84
CA GLY A 48 15.84 -11.14 -13.49
C GLY A 48 15.93 -10.34 -12.20
N ARG A 49 14.91 -9.54 -11.91
CA ARG A 49 14.87 -8.77 -10.67
C ARG A 49 15.01 -9.71 -9.46
N ASN A 50 15.66 -9.25 -8.40
CA ASN A 50 15.89 -10.10 -7.23
C ASN A 50 14.66 -10.07 -6.31
N LEU A 51 13.69 -10.96 -6.55
CA LEU A 51 12.47 -11.05 -5.73
C LEU A 51 12.79 -11.35 -4.26
N ILE A 52 13.83 -12.14 -3.97
CA ILE A 52 14.27 -12.42 -2.60
C ILE A 52 14.74 -11.14 -1.90
N SER A 53 15.50 -10.30 -2.61
CA SER A 53 15.89 -8.98 -2.09
C SER A 53 14.68 -8.10 -1.82
N SER A 54 13.69 -8.12 -2.73
CA SER A 54 12.42 -7.40 -2.52
C SER A 54 11.70 -7.89 -1.28
N VAL A 55 11.56 -9.20 -1.08
CA VAL A 55 10.90 -9.79 0.10
C VAL A 55 11.63 -9.38 1.39
N ARG A 56 12.96 -9.39 1.40
CA ARG A 56 13.74 -8.92 2.56
C ARG A 56 13.51 -7.45 2.86
N GLU A 57 13.42 -6.62 1.82
CA GLU A 57 13.12 -5.21 1.99
C GLU A 57 11.69 -5.00 2.51
N ASN A 58 10.73 -5.76 1.98
CA ASN A 58 9.36 -5.77 2.47
C ASN A 58 9.30 -6.13 3.95
N ALA A 59 10.05 -7.16 4.38
CA ALA A 59 10.15 -7.55 5.79
C ALA A 59 10.67 -6.42 6.68
N ARG A 60 11.72 -5.70 6.25
CA ARG A 60 12.27 -4.56 7.00
C ARG A 60 11.26 -3.43 7.15
N VAL A 61 10.61 -3.06 6.05
CA VAL A 61 9.61 -1.99 6.04
C VAL A 61 8.40 -2.35 6.90
N LEU A 62 7.91 -3.59 6.81
CA LEU A 62 6.78 -4.07 7.61
C LEU A 62 7.13 -4.09 9.11
N LEU A 63 8.34 -4.51 9.48
CA LEU A 63 8.79 -4.48 10.88
C LEU A 63 8.92 -3.05 11.41
N ALA A 64 9.44 -2.12 10.59
CA ALA A 64 9.50 -0.72 10.95
C ALA A 64 8.08 -0.12 11.12
N ALA A 65 7.15 -0.51 10.25
CA ALA A 65 5.75 -0.11 10.35
C ALA A 65 5.09 -0.58 11.64
N TYR A 66 5.23 -1.87 11.95
CA TYR A 66 4.74 -2.45 13.19
C TYR A 66 5.27 -1.72 14.42
N ARG A 67 6.58 -1.48 14.50
CA ARG A 67 7.20 -0.74 15.61
C ARG A 67 6.69 0.69 15.72
N ASN A 68 6.50 1.37 14.58
CA ASN A 68 5.95 2.73 14.55
C ASN A 68 4.51 2.77 15.08
N ILE A 69 3.66 1.84 14.66
CA ILE A 69 2.27 1.71 15.11
C ILE A 69 2.23 1.37 16.60
N ALA A 70 3.02 0.40 17.06
CA ALA A 70 3.11 0.04 18.47
C ALA A 70 3.53 1.23 19.36
N ALA A 71 4.52 2.01 18.93
CA ALA A 71 4.94 3.22 19.63
C ALA A 71 3.82 4.29 19.70
N THR A 72 2.94 4.33 18.70
CA THR A 72 1.78 5.24 18.66
C THR A 72 0.79 4.92 19.77
N VAL A 73 0.44 3.63 19.87
CA VAL A 73 -0.48 3.12 20.88
C VAL A 73 0.10 3.30 22.29
N LEU A 74 1.39 3.03 22.48
CA LEU A 74 2.08 3.27 23.76
C LEU A 74 2.05 4.75 24.16
N ALA A 75 2.16 5.66 23.19
CA ALA A 75 2.03 7.09 23.40
C ALA A 75 0.56 7.55 23.52
N LYS A 76 -0.41 6.62 23.63
CA LYS A 76 -1.86 6.88 23.76
C LYS A 76 -2.46 7.71 22.62
N HIS A 77 -1.85 7.67 21.44
CA HIS A 77 -2.42 8.30 20.25
C HIS A 77 -3.32 7.30 19.52
N GLU A 78 -4.37 7.81 18.89
CA GLU A 78 -5.27 7.00 18.07
C GLU A 78 -4.56 6.45 16.84
N ILE A 79 -4.97 5.25 16.43
CA ILE A 79 -4.53 4.59 15.20
C ILE A 79 -5.74 4.26 14.35
N THR A 80 -5.53 4.13 13.03
CA THR A 80 -6.63 3.77 12.14
C THR A 80 -6.98 2.29 12.29
N PRO A 81 -8.21 1.86 11.95
CA PRO A 81 -8.58 0.44 11.98
C PRO A 81 -7.64 -0.47 11.15
N ALA A 82 -7.12 0.04 10.02
CA ALA A 82 -6.15 -0.68 9.21
C ALA A 82 -4.80 -0.89 9.95
N ALA A 83 -4.36 0.09 10.74
CA ALA A 83 -3.16 -0.01 11.56
C ALA A 83 -3.34 -1.00 12.73
N GLU A 84 -4.52 -1.03 13.34
CA GLU A 84 -4.88 -2.02 14.38
C GLU A 84 -4.78 -3.44 13.82
N TRP A 85 -5.34 -3.68 12.64
CA TRP A 85 -5.20 -4.98 11.97
C TRP A 85 -3.74 -5.38 11.75
N ILE A 86 -2.86 -4.45 11.38
CA ILE A 86 -1.43 -4.75 11.23
C ILE A 86 -0.79 -5.08 12.58
N LEU A 87 -1.10 -4.30 13.62
CA LEU A 87 -0.56 -4.47 14.97
C LEU A 87 -0.93 -5.83 15.57
N ASP A 88 -2.22 -6.17 15.55
CA ASP A 88 -2.76 -7.37 16.19
C ASP A 88 -2.34 -8.66 15.47
N ASN A 89 -2.08 -8.55 14.15
CA ASN A 89 -1.89 -9.71 13.29
C ASN A 89 -0.46 -9.84 12.74
N PHE A 90 0.50 -9.08 13.28
CA PHE A 90 1.88 -9.10 12.77
C PHE A 90 2.55 -10.49 12.82
N HIS A 91 2.13 -11.35 13.76
CA HIS A 91 2.58 -12.74 13.83
C HIS A 91 2.28 -13.54 12.55
N VAL A 92 1.12 -13.31 11.91
CA VAL A 92 0.75 -13.93 10.62
C VAL A 92 1.70 -13.48 9.52
N VAL A 93 2.03 -12.19 9.50
CA VAL A 93 2.94 -11.60 8.51
C VAL A 93 4.34 -12.18 8.65
N ASP A 94 4.83 -12.31 9.88
CA ASP A 94 6.14 -12.88 10.21
C ASP A 94 6.21 -14.38 9.81
N GLU A 95 5.13 -15.13 10.02
CA GLU A 95 5.00 -16.50 9.51
C GLU A 95 5.06 -16.56 7.98
N GLN A 96 4.34 -15.70 7.26
CA GLN A 96 4.42 -15.65 5.80
C GLN A 96 5.83 -15.33 5.30
N LEU A 97 6.52 -14.36 5.93
CA LEU A 97 7.88 -13.97 5.57
C LEU A 97 8.87 -15.12 5.75
N ARG A 98 8.76 -15.87 6.86
CA ARG A 98 9.52 -17.11 7.09
C ARG A 98 9.21 -18.15 6.01
N GLY A 99 7.93 -18.43 5.78
CA GLY A 99 7.49 -19.38 4.76
C GLY A 99 7.98 -19.04 3.36
N ILE A 100 8.00 -17.75 2.99
CA ILE A 100 8.55 -17.29 1.70
C ILE A 100 10.05 -17.56 1.61
N ARG A 101 10.81 -17.25 2.66
CA ARG A 101 12.25 -17.46 2.69
C ARG A 101 12.61 -18.93 2.55
N ASP A 102 11.83 -19.81 3.17
CA ASP A 102 12.14 -21.24 3.23
C ASP A 102 11.76 -21.96 1.92
N HIS A 103 10.71 -21.50 1.21
CA HIS A 103 10.19 -22.15 -0.01
C HIS A 103 10.54 -21.44 -1.32
N LEU A 104 11.27 -20.31 -1.30
CA LEU A 104 11.71 -19.60 -2.50
C LEU A 104 13.24 -19.64 -2.65
N PRO A 105 13.87 -20.82 -2.89
CA PRO A 105 15.31 -20.88 -3.09
C PRO A 105 15.70 -20.10 -4.36
N GLY A 106 16.76 -19.30 -4.25
CA GLY A 106 17.18 -18.40 -5.33
C GLY A 106 17.64 -19.11 -6.61
N SER A 107 17.95 -20.41 -6.56
CA SER A 107 18.21 -21.25 -7.71
C SER A 107 16.93 -21.51 -8.51
N TYR A 108 15.86 -21.94 -7.83
CA TYR A 108 14.56 -22.20 -8.45
C TYR A 108 13.94 -20.94 -9.06
N TYR A 109 14.02 -19.82 -8.35
CA TYR A 109 13.56 -18.53 -8.88
C TYR A 109 14.20 -18.18 -10.23
N ARG A 110 15.48 -18.50 -10.45
CA ARG A 110 16.19 -18.20 -11.70
C ARG A 110 15.70 -19.06 -12.87
N LEU A 111 15.10 -20.21 -12.62
CA LEU A 111 14.59 -21.12 -13.63
C LEU A 111 13.21 -20.70 -14.19
N LEU A 112 12.48 -19.85 -13.46
CA LEU A 112 11.13 -19.44 -13.86
C LEU A 112 11.17 -18.44 -15.05
N PRO A 113 10.35 -18.63 -16.10
CA PRO A 113 10.24 -17.73 -17.24
C PRO A 113 9.99 -16.27 -16.82
N LYS A 114 10.74 -15.32 -17.41
CA LYS A 114 10.64 -13.90 -17.06
C LYS A 114 9.78 -13.13 -18.05
N ILE A 115 8.98 -12.21 -17.54
CA ILE A 115 8.18 -11.26 -18.34
C ILE A 115 9.13 -10.31 -19.08
N ALA A 116 8.92 -10.14 -20.38
CA ALA A 116 9.83 -9.38 -21.24
C ALA A 116 9.66 -7.86 -21.17
N ALA A 117 8.45 -7.36 -20.91
CA ALA A 117 8.12 -5.94 -21.01
C ALA A 117 7.04 -5.52 -20.00
N GLY A 118 6.85 -4.21 -19.86
CA GLY A 118 5.87 -3.61 -18.94
C GLY A 118 6.42 -3.43 -17.51
N HIS A 119 5.53 -3.03 -16.59
CA HIS A 119 5.91 -2.67 -15.21
C HIS A 119 6.50 -3.85 -14.41
N LEU A 120 6.19 -5.09 -14.80
CA LEU A 120 6.75 -6.31 -14.21
C LEU A 120 7.87 -6.94 -15.04
N ALA A 121 8.46 -6.22 -16.00
CA ALA A 121 9.59 -6.72 -16.78
C ALA A 121 10.73 -7.24 -15.87
N GLY A 122 11.21 -8.45 -16.17
CA GLY A 122 12.24 -9.14 -15.40
C GLY A 122 11.77 -9.89 -14.16
N TYR A 123 10.48 -9.81 -13.78
CA TYR A 123 9.88 -10.71 -12.78
C TYR A 123 9.42 -12.03 -13.42
N PRO A 124 9.23 -13.11 -12.63
CA PRO A 124 8.67 -14.35 -13.12
C PRO A 124 7.25 -14.12 -13.62
N ARG A 125 6.87 -14.79 -14.71
CA ARG A 125 5.50 -14.78 -15.24
C ARG A 125 4.46 -15.11 -14.17
N VAL A 126 4.73 -16.13 -13.35
CA VAL A 126 3.88 -16.52 -12.22
C VAL A 126 3.69 -15.41 -11.17
N TYR A 127 4.67 -14.51 -11.00
CA TYR A 127 4.49 -13.33 -10.15
C TYR A 127 3.50 -12.34 -10.78
N GLY A 128 3.55 -12.16 -12.11
CA GLY A 128 2.56 -11.34 -12.82
C GLY A 128 1.13 -11.87 -12.69
N ILE A 129 0.98 -13.20 -12.74
CA ILE A 129 -0.32 -13.86 -12.50
C ILE A 129 -0.81 -13.57 -11.07
N ALA A 130 0.04 -13.78 -10.07
CA ALA A 130 -0.29 -13.50 -8.67
C ALA A 130 -0.62 -12.02 -8.43
N TRP A 131 0.14 -11.10 -9.03
CA TRP A 131 -0.09 -9.66 -8.94
C TRP A 131 -1.46 -9.27 -9.51
N ALA A 132 -1.78 -9.75 -10.72
CA ALA A 132 -3.06 -9.47 -11.37
C ALA A 132 -4.23 -10.01 -10.56
N TYR A 133 -4.11 -11.23 -10.03
CA TYR A 133 -5.10 -11.81 -9.13
C TYR A 133 -5.33 -10.92 -7.90
N VAL A 134 -4.26 -10.56 -7.18
CA VAL A 134 -4.33 -9.69 -5.98
C VAL A 134 -4.97 -8.34 -6.30
N ALA A 135 -4.64 -7.73 -7.44
CA ALA A 135 -5.18 -6.42 -7.83
C ALA A 135 -6.70 -6.46 -8.06
N HIS A 136 -7.20 -7.52 -8.71
CA HIS A 136 -8.61 -7.63 -9.12
C HIS A 136 -9.51 -8.38 -8.12
N THR A 137 -8.94 -8.94 -7.04
CA THR A 137 -9.69 -9.53 -5.92
C THR A 137 -9.61 -8.73 -4.62
N ASP A 138 -8.99 -7.55 -4.64
CA ASP A 138 -8.63 -6.78 -3.43
C ASP A 138 -7.87 -7.63 -2.40
N SER A 139 -6.92 -8.43 -2.89
CA SER A 139 -6.13 -9.37 -2.07
C SER A 139 -6.95 -10.47 -1.38
N ARG A 140 -8.24 -10.63 -1.71
CA ARG A 140 -9.05 -11.75 -1.21
C ARG A 140 -8.65 -13.02 -1.95
N PHE A 141 -8.24 -14.03 -1.19
CA PHE A 141 -7.86 -15.34 -1.72
C PHE A 141 -8.98 -16.36 -1.49
N GLU A 142 -9.37 -17.00 -2.58
CA GLU A 142 -10.25 -18.17 -2.61
C GLU A 142 -9.67 -19.20 -3.58
N LEU A 143 -9.58 -20.47 -3.15
CA LEU A 143 -8.87 -21.51 -3.89
C LEU A 143 -9.54 -21.81 -5.23
N ASP A 144 -10.87 -21.94 -5.25
CA ASP A 144 -11.64 -22.17 -6.48
C ASP A 144 -11.46 -21.02 -7.49
N THR A 145 -11.56 -19.78 -7.02
CA THR A 145 -11.33 -18.58 -7.84
C THR A 145 -9.93 -18.55 -8.41
N LEU A 146 -8.90 -18.87 -7.61
CA LEU A 146 -7.52 -18.95 -8.09
C LEU A 146 -7.35 -20.07 -9.13
N GLN A 147 -7.93 -21.25 -8.90
CA GLN A 147 -7.87 -22.36 -9.84
C GLN A 147 -8.52 -22.01 -11.18
N ARG A 148 -9.70 -21.37 -11.17
CA ARG A 148 -10.37 -20.89 -12.39
C ARG A 148 -9.52 -19.86 -13.13
N PHE A 149 -8.96 -18.89 -12.41
CA PHE A 149 -8.07 -17.87 -12.98
C PHE A 149 -6.83 -18.50 -13.65
N VAL A 150 -6.14 -19.42 -12.96
CA VAL A 150 -4.96 -20.11 -13.50
C VAL A 150 -5.32 -21.04 -14.66
N ARG A 151 -6.47 -21.73 -14.61
CA ARG A 151 -6.97 -22.55 -15.72
C ARG A 151 -7.25 -21.71 -16.96
N ALA A 152 -7.92 -20.57 -16.80
CA ALA A 152 -8.20 -19.64 -17.90
C ALA A 152 -6.90 -19.10 -18.52
N TYR A 153 -5.93 -18.69 -17.71
CA TYR A 153 -4.59 -18.31 -18.19
C TYR A 153 -3.96 -19.40 -19.07
N GLN A 154 -4.01 -20.66 -18.61
CA GLN A 154 -3.42 -21.80 -19.30
C GLN A 154 -4.10 -22.18 -20.62
N ARG A 155 -5.35 -21.76 -20.86
CA ARG A 155 -6.01 -21.95 -22.17
C ARG A 155 -5.29 -21.23 -23.30
N VAL A 156 -4.63 -20.12 -22.98
CA VAL A 156 -3.87 -19.30 -23.94
C VAL A 156 -2.39 -19.67 -23.91
N GLN A 157 -1.80 -19.77 -22.71
CA GLN A 157 -0.37 -20.05 -22.58
C GLN A 157 -0.12 -21.06 -21.44
N PRO A 158 0.26 -22.32 -21.75
CA PRO A 158 0.54 -23.33 -20.74
C PRO A 158 1.60 -22.88 -19.72
N LEU A 159 1.38 -23.23 -18.46
CA LEU A 159 2.36 -23.07 -17.40
C LEU A 159 3.15 -24.37 -17.28
N THR A 160 4.45 -24.24 -17.02
CA THR A 160 5.27 -25.40 -16.67
C THR A 160 4.85 -25.96 -15.32
N ILE A 161 5.15 -27.24 -15.05
CA ILE A 161 4.95 -27.84 -13.73
C ILE A 161 5.60 -26.97 -12.64
N GLY A 162 6.82 -26.49 -12.88
CA GLY A 162 7.49 -25.56 -11.97
C GLY A 162 6.70 -24.27 -11.73
N GLU A 163 6.15 -23.63 -12.76
CA GLU A 163 5.34 -22.43 -12.55
C GLU A 163 4.08 -22.69 -11.73
N LEU A 164 3.43 -23.85 -11.90
CA LEU A 164 2.25 -24.24 -11.11
C LEU A 164 2.59 -24.39 -9.62
N TRP A 165 3.67 -25.12 -9.30
CA TRP A 165 4.19 -25.21 -7.93
C TRP A 165 4.56 -23.84 -7.34
N ALA A 166 4.98 -22.91 -8.20
CA ALA A 166 5.38 -21.57 -7.80
C ALA A 166 4.19 -20.61 -7.57
N VAL A 167 2.95 -20.94 -7.93
CA VAL A 167 1.80 -20.01 -7.80
C VAL A 167 1.61 -19.58 -6.34
N ALA A 168 1.56 -20.55 -5.42
CA ALA A 168 1.29 -20.29 -4.01
C ALA A 168 2.32 -19.33 -3.39
N ILE A 169 3.61 -19.58 -3.65
CA ILE A 169 4.68 -18.76 -3.09
C ILE A 169 4.67 -17.34 -3.67
N HIS A 170 4.37 -17.18 -4.96
CA HIS A 170 4.28 -15.87 -5.59
C HIS A 170 3.05 -15.08 -5.15
N LEU A 171 1.93 -15.77 -4.85
CA LEU A 171 0.77 -15.16 -4.22
C LEU A 171 1.11 -14.63 -2.82
N ARG A 172 1.80 -15.41 -1.99
CA ARG A 172 2.30 -14.93 -0.68
C ARG A 172 3.18 -13.69 -0.83
N VAL A 173 4.09 -13.69 -1.81
CA VAL A 173 4.96 -12.54 -2.08
C VAL A 173 4.16 -11.30 -2.53
N ALA A 174 3.14 -11.46 -3.37
CA ALA A 174 2.27 -10.37 -3.81
C ALA A 174 1.45 -9.78 -2.64
N LEU A 175 0.92 -10.63 -1.76
CA LEU A 175 0.20 -10.20 -0.55
C LEU A 175 1.12 -9.43 0.42
N VAL A 176 2.35 -9.91 0.66
CA VAL A 176 3.35 -9.22 1.49
C VAL A 176 3.74 -7.87 0.88
N GLU A 177 3.94 -7.82 -0.44
CA GLU A 177 4.23 -6.55 -1.15
C GLU A 177 3.07 -5.56 -1.02
N ASN A 178 1.82 -6.01 -1.14
CA ASN A 178 0.67 -5.13 -0.99
C ASN A 178 0.53 -4.61 0.45
N LEU A 179 0.75 -5.48 1.45
CA LEU A 179 0.73 -5.08 2.85
C LEU A 179 1.81 -4.04 3.16
N ARG A 180 3.01 -4.20 2.57
CA ARG A 180 4.09 -3.20 2.68
C ARG A 180 3.64 -1.84 2.15
N ARG A 181 3.05 -1.79 0.95
CA ARG A 181 2.54 -0.56 0.31
C ARG A 181 1.51 0.13 1.20
N LEU A 182 0.53 -0.62 1.69
CA LEU A 182 -0.50 -0.13 2.60
C LEU A 182 0.09 0.37 3.94
N SER A 183 1.06 -0.36 4.50
CA SER A 183 1.72 0.03 5.75
C SER A 183 2.46 1.37 5.61
N GLN A 184 3.17 1.58 4.49
CA GLN A 184 3.82 2.86 4.21
C GLN A 184 2.80 4.00 4.03
N LEU A 185 1.71 3.75 3.30
CA LEU A 185 0.62 4.72 3.13
C LEU A 185 0.04 5.16 4.48
N ILE A 186 -0.23 4.19 5.37
CA ILE A 186 -0.78 4.42 6.71
C ILE A 186 0.18 5.28 7.56
N ILE A 187 1.48 4.95 7.57
CA ILE A 187 2.48 5.70 8.34
C ILE A 187 2.62 7.13 7.80
N ARG A 188 2.65 7.31 6.48
CA ARG A 188 2.73 8.65 5.88
C ARG A 188 1.50 9.48 6.20
N SER A 189 0.29 8.94 6.03
CA SER A 189 -0.95 9.63 6.40
C SER A 189 -0.93 10.03 7.88
N ARG A 190 -0.43 9.17 8.78
CA ARG A 190 -0.24 9.50 10.19
C ARG A 190 0.76 10.65 10.40
N GLN A 191 1.93 10.61 9.76
CA GLN A 191 2.94 11.67 9.88
C GLN A 191 2.41 13.02 9.39
N GLU A 192 1.63 13.02 8.31
CA GLU A 192 0.97 14.21 7.77
C GLU A 192 -0.10 14.76 8.74
N ARG A 193 -0.88 13.90 9.42
CA ARG A 193 -1.77 14.35 10.50
C ARG A 193 -1.02 14.96 11.67
N ALA A 194 0.05 14.33 12.14
CA ALA A 194 0.86 14.87 13.22
C ALA A 194 1.47 16.24 12.87
N ARG A 195 1.93 16.42 11.63
CA ARG A 195 2.38 17.73 11.13
C ARG A 195 1.27 18.77 11.13
N ALA A 196 0.04 18.39 10.76
CA ALA A 196 -1.10 19.29 10.80
C ALA A 196 -1.49 19.65 12.25
N ASP A 197 -1.40 18.70 13.19
CA ASP A 197 -1.62 18.96 14.61
C ASP A 197 -0.59 19.96 15.15
N GLU A 198 0.70 19.77 14.87
CA GLU A 198 1.76 20.71 15.27
C GLU A 198 1.56 22.12 14.68
N LEU A 199 1.07 22.20 13.44
CA LEU A 199 0.73 23.47 12.81
C LEU A 199 -0.47 24.13 13.49
N ALA A 200 -1.54 23.36 13.71
CA ALA A 200 -2.75 23.86 14.36
C ALA A 200 -2.45 24.34 15.79
N ASP A 201 -1.62 23.62 16.55
CA ASP A 201 -1.24 24.01 17.90
C ASP A 201 -0.50 25.36 17.93
N ARG A 202 0.34 25.65 16.93
CA ARG A 202 1.00 26.95 16.77
C ARG A 202 0.01 28.07 16.44
N LEU A 203 -0.92 27.81 15.53
CA LEU A 203 -1.96 28.78 15.15
C LEU A 203 -2.93 29.09 16.31
N LEU A 204 -3.21 28.08 17.15
CA LEU A 204 -4.14 28.18 18.27
C LEU A 204 -3.47 28.59 19.59
N GLY A 205 -2.14 28.72 19.64
CA GLY A 205 -1.39 29.05 20.85
C GLY A 205 -1.50 27.99 21.96
N LEU A 206 -1.61 26.70 21.59
CA LEU A 206 -1.74 25.60 22.53
C LEU A 206 -0.37 25.11 23.03
N GLY A 207 -0.30 24.66 24.28
CA GLY A 207 0.90 24.02 24.86
C GLY A 207 2.03 24.99 25.25
N ASP A 208 1.70 26.10 25.93
CA ASP A 208 2.63 27.16 26.36
C ASP A 208 3.36 27.88 25.21
N ARG A 209 2.81 27.84 23.99
CA ARG A 209 3.38 28.51 22.82
C ARG A 209 2.77 29.91 22.64
N PRO A 210 3.57 30.92 22.26
CA PRO A 210 3.00 32.19 21.83
C PRO A 210 2.14 31.97 20.57
N VAL A 211 1.00 32.65 20.48
CA VAL A 211 0.18 32.65 19.27
C VAL A 211 1.03 33.26 18.14
N GLU A 212 1.38 32.44 17.14
CA GLU A 212 2.08 32.90 15.95
C GLU A 212 1.07 33.44 14.92
N LEU A 213 1.44 34.48 14.17
CA LEU A 213 0.56 35.06 13.15
C LEU A 213 0.32 34.04 12.02
N PRO A 214 -0.93 33.82 11.56
CA PRO A 214 -1.23 32.87 10.50
C PRO A 214 -0.35 33.01 9.26
N ASP A 215 -0.07 34.24 8.82
CA ASP A 215 0.75 34.48 7.63
C ASP A 215 2.21 34.01 7.81
N GLU A 216 2.79 34.18 8.99
CA GLU A 216 4.16 33.73 9.30
C GLU A 216 4.23 32.20 9.31
N VAL A 217 3.27 31.56 9.99
CA VAL A 217 3.19 30.10 10.14
C VAL A 217 2.96 29.41 8.80
N LEU A 218 2.05 29.94 7.98
CA LEU A 218 1.61 29.34 6.73
C LEU A 218 2.62 29.56 5.60
N SER A 219 3.39 30.67 5.63
CA SER A 219 4.46 30.92 4.66
C SER A 219 5.55 29.82 4.66
N GLY A 220 5.75 29.15 5.79
CA GLY A 220 6.71 28.05 5.93
C GLY A 220 6.31 26.72 5.26
N LEU A 221 5.06 26.56 4.81
CA LEU A 221 4.57 25.34 4.17
C LEU A 221 4.96 25.24 2.68
N GLY A 222 5.44 26.33 2.10
CA GLY A 222 5.81 26.41 0.69
C GLY A 222 4.64 26.23 -0.28
N GLU A 223 4.97 26.09 -1.56
CA GLU A 223 3.97 26.06 -2.65
C GLU A 223 3.52 24.65 -3.06
N ALA A 224 4.14 23.59 -2.54
CA ALA A 224 3.83 22.22 -2.94
C ALA A 224 2.41 21.78 -2.51
N PRO A 225 1.75 20.88 -3.28
CA PRO A 225 0.41 20.40 -2.94
C PRO A 225 0.34 19.83 -1.52
N LEU A 226 -0.75 20.14 -0.82
CA LEU A 226 -0.98 19.65 0.54
C LEU A 226 -1.31 18.16 0.49
N ALA A 227 -0.68 17.37 1.38
CA ALA A 227 -1.09 16.00 1.56
C ALA A 227 -2.54 15.94 2.06
N ARG A 228 -3.34 15.03 1.51
CA ARG A 228 -4.77 14.91 1.86
C ARG A 228 -4.99 14.75 3.37
N ALA A 229 -4.24 13.86 4.03
CA ALA A 229 -4.35 13.62 5.46
C ALA A 229 -3.98 14.86 6.29
N PHE A 230 -2.99 15.64 5.86
CA PHE A 230 -2.64 16.92 6.48
C PHE A 230 -3.78 17.93 6.35
N ALA A 231 -4.32 18.10 5.13
CA ALA A 231 -5.41 19.04 4.89
C ALA A 231 -6.66 18.70 5.69
N VAL A 232 -7.06 17.42 5.73
CA VAL A 232 -8.22 16.96 6.50
C VAL A 232 -8.05 17.22 7.99
N GLN A 233 -6.89 16.89 8.56
CA GLN A 233 -6.62 17.15 9.97
C GLN A 233 -6.65 18.65 10.28
N LEU A 234 -6.05 19.48 9.42
CA LEU A 234 -6.04 20.92 9.62
C LEU A 234 -7.46 21.52 9.51
N VAL A 235 -8.27 21.08 8.54
CA VAL A 235 -9.70 21.45 8.47
C VAL A 235 -10.41 21.09 9.77
N GLN A 236 -10.23 19.87 10.28
CA GLN A 236 -10.90 19.41 11.50
C GLN A 236 -10.47 20.21 12.73
N ARG A 237 -9.18 20.54 12.87
CA ARG A 237 -8.63 21.29 14.02
C ARG A 237 -9.05 22.76 14.01
N LEU A 238 -9.10 23.39 12.84
CA LEU A 238 -9.39 24.83 12.69
C LEU A 238 -10.89 25.15 12.56
N ARG A 239 -11.73 24.19 12.18
CA ARG A 239 -13.18 24.40 12.02
C ARG A 239 -13.84 24.71 13.37
N GLY A 240 -14.63 25.79 13.42
CA GLY A 240 -15.37 26.20 14.63
C GLY A 240 -14.53 26.91 15.68
N GLN A 241 -13.30 27.32 15.36
CA GLN A 241 -12.43 28.11 16.23
C GLN A 241 -12.75 29.62 16.16
N ASP A 242 -12.11 30.40 17.03
CA ASP A 242 -12.29 31.86 17.13
C ASP A 242 -12.04 32.61 15.80
N PRO A 243 -12.64 33.81 15.61
CA PRO A 243 -12.50 34.62 14.39
C PRO A 243 -11.05 34.93 13.99
N SER A 244 -10.10 34.90 14.92
CA SER A 244 -8.67 35.08 14.66
C SER A 244 -8.07 34.02 13.73
N ILE A 245 -8.70 32.85 13.61
CA ILE A 245 -8.25 31.72 12.78
C ILE A 245 -8.84 31.75 11.36
N MET A 246 -9.83 32.62 11.10
CA MET A 246 -10.46 32.77 9.77
C MET A 246 -9.46 32.99 8.62
N PRO A 247 -8.36 33.77 8.77
CA PRO A 247 -7.34 33.89 7.72
C PRO A 247 -6.67 32.55 7.36
N ALA A 248 -6.42 31.68 8.35
CA ALA A 248 -5.82 30.37 8.12
C ALA A 248 -6.78 29.41 7.40
N LEU A 249 -8.08 29.47 7.73
CA LEU A 249 -9.12 28.72 7.02
C LEU A 249 -9.26 29.20 5.57
N ALA A 250 -9.29 30.51 5.34
CA ALA A 250 -9.36 31.09 4.00
C ALA A 250 -8.11 30.73 3.16
N TRP A 251 -6.92 30.71 3.77
CA TRP A 251 -5.71 30.22 3.14
C TRP A 251 -5.84 28.75 2.74
N LEU A 252 -6.33 27.90 3.64
CA LEU A 252 -6.49 26.47 3.38
C LEU A 252 -7.48 26.20 2.25
N GLU A 253 -8.63 26.87 2.25
CA GLU A 253 -9.61 26.80 1.16
C GLU A 253 -9.00 27.23 -0.17
N LYS A 254 -8.26 28.35 -0.19
CA LYS A 254 -7.57 28.81 -1.41
C LYS A 254 -6.56 27.77 -1.92
N ARG A 255 -5.78 27.15 -1.02
CA ARG A 255 -4.80 26.10 -1.37
C ARG A 255 -5.46 24.83 -1.90
N LEU A 256 -6.60 24.43 -1.35
CA LEU A 256 -7.38 23.28 -1.84
C LEU A 256 -8.00 23.57 -3.21
N ASN A 257 -8.55 24.77 -3.40
CA ASN A 257 -9.11 25.20 -4.69
C ASN A 257 -8.03 25.22 -5.80
N LEU A 258 -6.80 25.65 -5.48
CA LEU A 258 -5.67 25.59 -6.41
C LEU A 258 -5.27 24.14 -6.78
N GLN A 259 -5.57 23.17 -5.93
CA GLN A 259 -5.41 21.74 -6.20
C GLN A 259 -6.64 21.11 -6.88
N GLY A 260 -7.67 21.91 -7.19
CA GLY A 260 -8.90 21.44 -7.83
C GLY A 260 -9.83 20.67 -6.90
N THR A 261 -9.76 20.89 -5.58
CA THR A 261 -10.63 20.22 -4.60
C THR A 261 -11.16 21.20 -3.54
N SER A 262 -12.01 20.71 -2.63
CA SER A 262 -12.60 21.48 -1.53
C SER A 262 -12.40 20.79 -0.18
N ALA A 263 -12.66 21.49 0.93
CA ALA A 263 -12.55 20.94 2.28
C ALA A 263 -13.47 19.72 2.50
N ASP A 264 -14.70 19.75 1.97
CA ASP A 264 -15.62 18.63 2.15
C ASP A 264 -15.27 17.44 1.24
N GLU A 265 -14.79 17.71 0.03
CA GLU A 265 -14.35 16.67 -0.89
C GLU A 265 -13.08 15.97 -0.39
N VAL A 266 -12.08 16.72 0.10
CA VAL A 266 -10.83 16.16 0.63
C VAL A 266 -11.09 15.30 1.87
N VAL A 267 -12.05 15.69 2.71
CA VAL A 267 -12.53 14.90 3.87
C VAL A 267 -13.20 13.60 3.40
N ALA A 268 -14.15 13.68 2.46
CA ALA A 268 -14.83 12.49 1.93
C ALA A 268 -13.84 11.49 1.29
N GLN A 269 -12.90 11.99 0.49
CA GLN A 269 -11.87 11.18 -0.16
C GLN A 269 -10.93 10.50 0.85
N GLU A 270 -10.55 11.17 1.94
CA GLU A 270 -9.69 10.57 2.97
C GLU A 270 -10.43 9.47 3.75
N HIS A 271 -11.70 9.70 4.11
CA HIS A 271 -12.52 8.67 4.74
C HIS A 271 -12.68 7.44 3.84
N GLN A 272 -12.97 7.64 2.54
CA GLN A 272 -13.07 6.55 1.58
C GLN A 272 -11.74 5.79 1.44
N ALA A 273 -10.61 6.49 1.40
CA ALA A 273 -9.30 5.86 1.30
C ALA A 273 -8.94 5.03 2.55
N GLN A 274 -9.25 5.54 3.76
CA GLN A 274 -9.04 4.81 5.01
C GLN A 274 -9.94 3.57 5.11
N ALA A 275 -11.22 3.69 4.72
CA ALA A 275 -12.14 2.56 4.68
C ALA A 275 -11.64 1.49 3.71
N ALA A 276 -11.22 1.88 2.51
CA ALA A 276 -10.69 0.95 1.52
C ALA A 276 -9.38 0.31 1.98
N ALA A 277 -8.46 1.05 2.61
CA ALA A 277 -7.24 0.49 3.17
C ALA A 277 -7.54 -0.56 4.27
N ASN A 278 -8.50 -0.28 5.14
CA ASN A 278 -8.93 -1.21 6.19
C ASN A 278 -9.46 -2.54 5.61
N VAL A 279 -10.31 -2.47 4.59
CA VAL A 279 -10.84 -3.66 3.91
C VAL A 279 -9.71 -4.50 3.31
N THR A 280 -8.77 -3.89 2.58
CA THR A 280 -7.69 -4.64 1.95
C THR A 280 -6.70 -5.22 2.95
N VAL A 281 -6.34 -4.49 4.02
CA VAL A 281 -5.48 -5.06 5.07
C VAL A 281 -6.15 -6.29 5.69
N ARG A 282 -7.46 -6.21 5.99
CA ARG A 282 -8.22 -7.35 6.50
C ARG A 282 -8.23 -8.51 5.51
N ASN A 283 -8.46 -8.25 4.22
CA ASN A 283 -8.44 -9.28 3.17
C ASN A 283 -7.07 -9.94 3.06
N ILE A 284 -5.98 -9.16 3.11
CA ILE A 284 -4.61 -9.69 3.10
C ILE A 284 -4.38 -10.61 4.30
N ILE A 285 -4.66 -10.16 5.53
CA ILE A 285 -4.42 -10.95 6.75
C ILE A 285 -5.27 -12.23 6.75
N THR A 286 -6.53 -12.13 6.36
CA THR A 286 -7.44 -13.28 6.29
C THR A 286 -6.95 -14.29 5.25
N SER A 287 -6.51 -13.81 4.08
CA SER A 287 -5.95 -14.63 3.01
C SER A 287 -4.65 -15.31 3.44
N MET A 288 -3.75 -14.60 4.11
CA MET A 288 -2.50 -15.16 4.64
C MET A 288 -2.75 -16.31 5.63
N ARG A 289 -3.73 -16.14 6.53
CA ARG A 289 -4.14 -17.21 7.45
C ARG A 289 -4.66 -18.42 6.69
N TRP A 290 -5.59 -18.21 5.76
CA TRP A 290 -6.21 -19.30 5.01
C TRP A 290 -5.22 -20.02 4.08
N MET A 291 -4.27 -19.30 3.49
CA MET A 291 -3.17 -19.89 2.70
C MET A 291 -2.22 -20.77 3.52
N SER A 292 -2.19 -20.61 4.84
CA SER A 292 -1.35 -21.40 5.74
C SER A 292 -2.02 -22.70 6.18
N THR A 293 -3.36 -22.79 6.05
CA THR A 293 -4.13 -24.00 6.36
C THR A 293 -4.28 -24.96 5.17
N ILE A 294 -3.96 -24.50 3.95
CA ILE A 294 -4.05 -25.31 2.74
C ILE A 294 -2.79 -26.16 2.60
N ASP A 295 -2.98 -27.46 2.37
CA ASP A 295 -1.92 -28.33 1.90
C ASP A 295 -1.70 -28.11 0.40
N TRP A 296 -0.57 -27.49 0.08
CA TRP A 296 -0.16 -27.19 -1.30
C TRP A 296 0.63 -28.35 -1.93
N SER A 297 0.81 -29.47 -1.23
CA SER A 297 1.56 -30.64 -1.71
C SER A 297 0.76 -31.63 -2.57
N MET A 298 -0.50 -31.30 -2.89
CA MET A 298 -1.37 -32.10 -3.76
C MET A 298 -1.24 -31.76 -5.24
#